data_AF-A0A2V9V4Z6-F1
#
_entry.id   AF-A0A2V9V4Z6-F1
#
_cell.length_a   1.000
_cell.length_b   1.000
_cell.length_c   1.000
_cell.angle_alpha   90.00
_cell.angle_beta   90.00
_cell.angle_gamma   90.00
#
_symmetry.space_group_name_H-M   'P 1'
#
loop_
_entity.id
_entity.type
_entity.pdbx_description
1 polymer ?
#
loop_
_entity_poly.entity_id
_entity_poly.type
_entity_poly.pdbx_seq_one_letter_code
_entity_poly.pdbx_strand_id
1 'polypeptide(L)'
;MDSQRKLGITRRQFVTSTTATLAATALANSVFGFAQESRWNAPAPSTSSPARVIIDTDPGVDDAFALLLAMRSPELKIEGITAVAGNVPLELTLPNALRMVEIAGRSDIPVAAGAKAPLLRRLISAAYAHGENGLGGAVFPEHRLKPVDQPAAEFIRT
;
A
#
# COMPACT_ATOMS: atom_id res chain seq x y z
N MET A 1 57.78 -21.72 -2.94
CA MET A 1 56.65 -21.67 -1.97
C MET A 1 56.26 -20.20 -1.89
N ASP A 2 55.12 -19.69 -2.32
CA ASP A 2 53.89 -20.19 -2.90
C ASP A 2 53.26 -19.00 -3.67
N SER A 3 52.64 -19.29 -4.81
CA SER A 3 52.12 -18.31 -5.76
C SER A 3 50.63 -18.08 -5.49
N GLN A 4 50.30 -17.03 -4.76
CA GLN A 4 48.92 -16.59 -4.58
C GLN A 4 48.46 -15.79 -5.82
N ARG A 5 47.83 -16.52 -6.76
CA ARG A 5 47.19 -15.99 -7.97
C ARG A 5 45.97 -15.13 -7.59
N LYS A 6 45.97 -13.87 -8.02
CA LYS A 6 44.74 -13.06 -8.15
C LYS A 6 43.90 -13.64 -9.29
N LEU A 7 42.79 -14.29 -8.96
CA LEU A 7 41.79 -14.72 -9.96
C LEU A 7 40.98 -13.49 -10.42
N GLY A 8 41.56 -12.76 -11.39
CA GLY A 8 40.87 -11.69 -12.10
C GLY A 8 39.95 -12.26 -13.17
N ILE A 9 38.67 -12.47 -12.84
CA ILE A 9 37.64 -12.76 -13.84
C ILE A 9 37.19 -11.44 -14.45
N THR A 10 37.37 -11.30 -15.77
CA THR A 10 36.98 -10.08 -16.49
C THR A 10 35.53 -10.15 -16.95
N ARG A 11 34.87 -8.97 -17.09
CA ARG A 11 33.42 -8.83 -17.37
C ARG A 11 32.92 -9.55 -18.64
N ARG A 12 33.79 -9.98 -19.56
CA ARG A 12 33.42 -10.82 -20.72
C ARG A 12 33.33 -12.32 -20.40
N GLN A 13 33.96 -12.82 -19.34
CA GLN A 13 33.90 -14.23 -18.94
C GLN A 13 32.64 -14.58 -18.13
N PHE A 14 31.88 -13.58 -17.66
CA PHE A 14 30.61 -13.79 -16.97
C PHE A 14 29.43 -14.05 -17.93
N VAL A 15 29.53 -13.59 -19.18
CA VAL A 15 28.40 -13.67 -20.13
C VAL A 15 28.35 -15.01 -20.88
N THR A 16 29.46 -15.75 -20.95
CA THR A 16 29.53 -17.02 -21.70
C THR A 16 29.24 -18.28 -20.84
N SER A 17 28.96 -18.15 -19.54
CA SER A 17 28.65 -19.30 -18.66
C SER A 17 27.16 -19.63 -18.53
N THR A 18 26.27 -18.93 -19.23
CA THR A 18 24.81 -19.04 -18.98
C THR A 18 24.04 -19.73 -20.10
N THR A 19 24.69 -20.17 -21.18
CA THR A 19 24.03 -20.79 -22.34
C THR A 19 23.99 -22.32 -22.33
N ALA A 20 24.51 -22.99 -21.29
CA ALA A 20 24.55 -24.45 -21.21
C ALA A 20 23.65 -25.08 -20.11
N THR A 21 22.76 -24.30 -19.48
CA THR A 21 21.84 -24.79 -18.42
C THR A 21 20.36 -24.60 -18.78
N LEU A 22 20.03 -24.57 -20.07
CA LEU A 22 18.64 -24.44 -20.54
C LEU A 22 18.08 -25.69 -21.24
N ALA A 23 18.85 -26.79 -21.32
CA ALA A 23 18.44 -27.96 -22.11
C ALA A 23 18.41 -29.32 -21.37
N ALA A 24 18.71 -29.39 -20.07
CA ALA A 24 18.88 -30.69 -19.38
C ALA A 24 18.19 -30.80 -18.01
N THR A 25 17.04 -30.16 -17.80
CA THR A 25 16.23 -30.44 -16.60
C THR A 25 14.73 -30.36 -16.88
N ALA A 26 14.30 -31.05 -17.94
CA ALA A 26 12.90 -31.42 -18.15
C ALA A 26 12.48 -32.67 -17.34
N LEU A 27 13.22 -33.10 -16.30
CA LEU A 27 13.02 -34.41 -15.65
C LEU A 27 13.17 -34.41 -14.11
N ALA A 28 12.79 -33.33 -13.41
CA ALA A 28 12.84 -33.29 -11.94
C ALA A 28 11.54 -32.79 -11.28
N ASN A 29 10.38 -33.15 -11.86
CA ASN A 29 9.06 -33.07 -11.21
C ASN A 29 8.92 -34.03 -9.99
N SER A 30 10.01 -34.28 -9.24
CA SER A 30 10.05 -35.32 -8.20
C SER A 30 11.03 -35.11 -7.04
N VAL A 31 11.70 -33.95 -6.89
CA VAL A 31 12.66 -33.75 -5.77
C VAL A 31 12.51 -32.45 -4.97
N PHE A 32 11.63 -31.51 -5.35
CA PHE A 32 11.29 -30.37 -4.48
C PHE A 32 9.97 -30.59 -3.74
N GLY A 33 10.02 -31.55 -2.81
CA GLY A 33 9.11 -31.58 -1.67
C GLY A 33 9.50 -30.52 -0.66
N PHE A 34 9.13 -29.26 -0.91
CA PHE A 34 8.88 -28.31 0.17
C PHE A 34 7.38 -28.32 0.46
N ALA A 35 6.94 -29.41 1.08
CA ALA A 35 5.72 -29.40 1.85
C ALA A 35 5.98 -28.59 3.12
N GLN A 36 5.63 -27.31 3.07
CA GLN A 36 5.04 -26.64 4.23
C GLN A 36 3.80 -25.90 3.72
N GLU A 37 2.70 -26.66 3.65
CA GLU A 37 1.37 -26.13 3.88
C GLU A 37 1.41 -25.24 5.13
N SER A 38 1.53 -23.94 4.92
CA SER A 38 1.39 -22.93 5.96
C SER A 38 0.20 -22.06 5.60
N ARG A 39 -0.97 -22.63 5.90
CA ARG A 39 -2.19 -21.93 6.34
C ARG A 39 -2.52 -20.64 5.58
N TRP A 40 -2.70 -20.73 4.27
CA TRP A 40 -3.61 -19.82 3.59
C TRP A 40 -4.67 -20.65 2.86
N ASN A 41 -5.54 -21.26 3.66
CA ASN A 41 -6.85 -21.67 3.16
C ASN A 41 -7.71 -20.39 3.12
N ALA A 42 -7.40 -19.48 2.20
CA ALA A 42 -8.33 -18.39 1.93
C ALA A 42 -9.65 -19.05 1.55
N PRO A 43 -10.76 -18.77 2.25
CA PRO A 43 -12.05 -19.20 1.75
C PRO A 43 -12.17 -18.67 0.31
N ALA A 44 -12.67 -19.51 -0.60
CA ALA A 44 -13.18 -19.02 -1.88
C ALA A 44 -14.09 -17.80 -1.60
N PRO A 45 -14.10 -16.76 -2.45
CA PRO A 45 -14.84 -15.52 -2.18
C PRO A 45 -16.24 -15.88 -1.71
N SER A 46 -16.51 -15.55 -0.44
CA SER A 46 -17.73 -15.97 0.22
C SER A 46 -18.91 -15.40 -0.55
N THR A 47 -19.93 -16.22 -0.79
CA THR A 47 -21.22 -15.80 -1.37
C THR A 47 -22.01 -14.83 -0.45
N SER A 48 -21.37 -14.32 0.61
CA SER A 48 -21.90 -13.28 1.48
C SER A 48 -21.79 -11.92 0.82
N SER A 49 -22.75 -11.04 1.09
CA SER A 49 -22.68 -9.64 0.67
C SER A 49 -21.36 -8.98 1.11
N PRO A 50 -20.80 -8.04 0.33
CA PRO A 50 -19.57 -7.35 0.68
C PRO A 50 -19.64 -6.73 2.08
N ALA A 51 -18.56 -6.83 2.85
CA ALA A 51 -18.47 -6.26 4.18
C ALA A 51 -18.49 -4.73 4.09
N ARG A 52 -19.45 -4.11 4.79
CA ARG A 52 -19.57 -2.64 4.84
C ARG A 52 -18.54 -2.07 5.78
N VAL A 53 -17.76 -1.10 5.32
CA VAL A 53 -16.67 -0.50 6.10
C VAL A 53 -16.64 1.02 5.94
N ILE A 54 -16.24 1.72 7.00
CA ILE A 54 -15.72 3.08 6.95
C ILE A 54 -14.23 2.96 7.30
N ILE A 55 -13.37 3.65 6.54
CA ILE A 55 -11.92 3.61 6.76
C ILE A 55 -11.48 4.94 7.37
N ASP A 56 -11.07 4.92 8.63
CA ASP A 56 -10.41 6.04 9.30
C ASP A 56 -8.90 5.90 9.19
N THR A 57 -8.23 6.90 8.64
CA THR A 57 -6.81 6.83 8.28
C THR A 57 -6.17 8.22 8.22
N ASP A 58 -4.85 8.29 8.27
CA ASP A 58 -4.03 9.48 8.15
C ASP A 58 -3.06 9.35 6.97
N PRO A 59 -3.53 9.38 5.70
CA PRO A 59 -2.81 8.81 4.57
C PRO A 59 -1.32 9.12 4.48
N GLY A 60 -0.54 8.14 4.94
CA GLY A 60 0.86 7.92 4.66
C GLY A 60 1.06 7.01 3.44
N VAL A 61 2.32 6.69 3.14
CA VAL A 61 2.69 5.73 2.08
C VAL A 61 1.93 4.39 2.17
N ASP A 62 1.91 3.76 3.34
CA ASP A 62 1.25 2.47 3.58
C ASP A 62 -0.28 2.56 3.57
N ASP A 63 -0.85 3.61 4.18
CA ASP A 63 -2.28 3.90 4.09
C ASP A 63 -2.75 4.08 2.64
N ALA A 64 -1.97 4.79 1.82
CA ALA A 64 -2.29 5.00 0.41
C ALA A 64 -2.38 3.66 -0.33
N PHE A 65 -1.46 2.74 -0.08
CA PHE A 65 -1.55 1.37 -0.62
C PHE A 65 -2.77 0.61 -0.06
N ALA A 66 -3.05 0.73 1.24
CA ALA A 66 -4.20 0.09 1.86
C ALA A 66 -5.53 0.59 1.26
N LEU A 67 -5.67 1.89 1.05
CA LEU A 67 -6.83 2.51 0.41
C LEU A 67 -7.02 2.01 -1.02
N LEU A 68 -5.96 1.97 -1.82
CA LEU A 68 -6.02 1.47 -3.20
C LEU A 68 -6.41 -0.02 -3.25
N LEU A 69 -5.85 -0.83 -2.35
CA LEU A 69 -6.21 -2.24 -2.21
C LEU A 69 -7.67 -2.41 -1.80
N ALA A 70 -8.11 -1.67 -0.78
CA ALA A 70 -9.49 -1.73 -0.28
C ALA A 70 -10.50 -1.31 -1.35
N MET A 71 -10.24 -0.22 -2.08
CA MET A 71 -11.12 0.27 -3.15
C MET A 71 -11.23 -0.69 -4.34
N ARG A 72 -10.22 -1.56 -4.52
CA ARG A 72 -10.21 -2.58 -5.58
C ARG A 72 -10.77 -3.92 -5.13
N SER A 73 -10.93 -4.13 -3.82
CA SER A 73 -11.45 -5.38 -3.28
C SER A 73 -12.98 -5.50 -3.49
N PRO A 74 -13.48 -6.56 -4.13
CA PRO A 74 -14.92 -6.81 -4.24
C PRO A 74 -15.53 -7.27 -2.91
N GLU A 75 -14.70 -7.64 -1.94
CA GLU A 75 -15.14 -8.11 -0.62
C GLU A 75 -15.58 -6.95 0.28
N LEU A 76 -15.25 -5.71 -0.08
CA LEU A 76 -15.53 -4.51 0.71
C LEU A 76 -16.52 -3.59 0.00
N LYS A 77 -17.53 -3.14 0.75
CA LYS A 77 -18.34 -1.96 0.40
C LYS A 77 -17.89 -0.81 1.28
N ILE A 78 -17.05 0.07 0.73
CA ILE A 78 -16.58 1.27 1.42
C ILE A 78 -17.71 2.31 1.41
N GLU A 79 -18.24 2.61 2.58
CA GLU A 79 -19.31 3.60 2.78
C GLU A 79 -18.75 5.03 2.91
N GLY A 80 -17.48 5.16 3.28
CA GLY A 80 -16.76 6.42 3.34
C GLY A 80 -15.34 6.28 3.87
N ILE A 81 -14.57 7.35 3.70
CA ILE A 81 -13.21 7.48 4.23
C ILE A 81 -13.15 8.71 5.13
N THR A 82 -12.56 8.60 6.31
CA THR A 82 -12.30 9.72 7.21
C THR A 82 -10.79 9.93 7.30
N ALA A 83 -10.35 11.18 7.10
CA ALA A 83 -8.93 11.54 7.14
C ALA A 83 -8.60 12.31 8.42
N VAL A 84 -7.60 11.86 9.19
CA VAL A 84 -7.14 12.52 10.42
C VAL A 84 -5.68 12.97 10.32
N ALA A 85 -5.24 13.82 11.25
CA ALA A 85 -3.83 14.16 11.40
C ALA A 85 -3.06 13.05 12.13
N GLY A 86 -1.87 12.71 11.64
CA GLY A 86 -1.00 11.70 12.23
C GLY A 86 0.35 11.64 11.52
N ASN A 87 0.50 10.73 10.54
CA ASN A 87 1.68 10.60 9.68
C ASN A 87 2.18 11.96 9.17
N VAL A 88 1.25 12.78 8.71
CA VAL A 88 1.43 14.21 8.41
C VAL A 88 0.23 15.02 8.94
N PRO A 89 0.29 16.36 8.98
CA PRO A 89 -0.85 17.21 9.36
C PRO A 89 -2.09 16.99 8.48
N LEU A 90 -3.28 17.32 8.99
CA LEU A 90 -4.55 17.11 8.27
C LEU A 90 -4.58 17.83 6.92
N GLU A 91 -3.92 18.99 6.84
CA GLU A 91 -3.76 19.79 5.63
C GLU A 91 -3.07 19.03 4.49
N LEU A 92 -2.43 17.89 4.78
CA LEU A 92 -1.83 16.98 3.80
C LEU A 92 -2.58 15.64 3.72
N THR A 93 -2.96 15.04 4.85
CA THR A 93 -3.62 13.72 4.85
C THR A 93 -4.99 13.76 4.17
N LEU A 94 -5.75 14.86 4.33
CA LEU A 94 -7.06 15.00 3.69
C LEU A 94 -6.97 15.13 2.15
N PRO A 95 -6.14 16.02 1.59
CA PRO A 95 -5.85 16.01 0.14
C PRO A 95 -5.34 14.67 -0.37
N ASN A 96 -4.52 13.97 0.42
CA ASN A 96 -4.02 12.64 0.04
C ASN A 96 -5.15 11.62 -0.05
N ALA A 97 -6.08 11.58 0.92
CA ALA A 97 -7.27 10.73 0.86
C ALA A 97 -8.12 11.01 -0.40
N LEU A 98 -8.45 12.29 -0.64
CA LEU A 98 -9.22 12.71 -1.81
C LEU A 98 -8.55 12.29 -3.13
N ARG A 99 -7.24 12.47 -3.21
CA ARG A 99 -6.43 12.08 -4.36
C ARG A 99 -6.42 10.57 -4.56
N MET A 100 -6.31 9.76 -3.50
CA MET A 100 -6.37 8.30 -3.64
C MET A 100 -7.71 7.84 -4.20
N VAL A 101 -8.80 8.45 -3.74
CA VAL A 101 -10.16 8.16 -4.25
C VAL A 101 -10.30 8.52 -5.73
N GLU A 102 -9.76 9.67 -6.15
CA GLU A 102 -9.77 10.06 -7.57
C GLU A 102 -8.91 9.15 -8.44
N ILE A 103 -7.69 8.82 -8.01
CA ILE A 103 -6.76 7.94 -8.73
C ILE A 103 -7.37 6.54 -8.89
N ALA A 104 -8.06 6.05 -7.86
CA ALA A 104 -8.76 4.77 -7.92
C ALA A 104 -10.02 4.79 -8.81
N GLY A 105 -10.44 5.97 -9.32
CA GLY A 105 -11.67 6.14 -10.09
C GLY A 105 -12.93 5.90 -9.25
N ARG A 106 -12.87 6.12 -7.93
CA ARG A 106 -13.92 5.82 -6.95
C ARG A 106 -14.51 7.08 -6.33
N SER A 107 -14.69 8.11 -7.14
CA SER A 107 -15.27 9.41 -6.71
C SER A 107 -16.69 9.31 -6.14
N ASP A 108 -17.32 8.13 -6.15
CA ASP A 108 -18.54 7.80 -5.42
C ASP A 108 -18.35 7.71 -3.89
N ILE A 109 -17.11 7.47 -3.42
CA ILE A 109 -16.83 7.32 -1.99
C ILE A 109 -16.68 8.71 -1.33
N PRO A 110 -17.51 9.05 -0.34
CA PRO A 110 -17.37 10.31 0.38
C PRO A 110 -16.13 10.31 1.26
N VAL A 111 -15.44 11.46 1.32
CA VAL A 111 -14.28 11.68 2.19
C VAL A 111 -14.62 12.79 3.18
N ALA A 112 -14.50 12.52 4.48
CA ALA A 112 -14.76 13.50 5.54
C ALA A 112 -13.47 13.90 6.27
N ALA A 113 -13.38 15.17 6.65
CA ALA A 113 -12.27 15.70 7.44
C ALA A 113 -12.45 15.36 8.92
N GLY A 114 -11.41 14.79 9.52
CA GLY A 114 -11.39 14.41 10.93
C GLY A 114 -10.58 15.38 11.79
N ALA A 115 -10.05 14.85 12.90
CA ALA A 115 -9.34 15.66 13.88
C ALA A 115 -8.01 16.19 13.34
N LYS A 116 -7.75 17.49 13.54
CA LYS A 116 -6.49 18.16 13.18
C LYS A 116 -5.34 17.89 14.15
N ALA A 117 -5.65 17.43 15.35
CA ALA A 117 -4.68 17.20 16.40
C ALA A 117 -5.18 16.12 17.39
N PRO A 118 -4.27 15.49 18.15
CA PRO A 118 -4.65 14.59 19.24
C PRO A 118 -5.44 15.33 20.34
N LEU A 119 -6.27 14.60 21.07
CA LEU A 119 -7.16 15.18 22.09
C LEU A 119 -6.41 15.87 23.25
N LEU A 120 -5.31 15.29 23.72
CA LEU A 120 -4.63 15.71 24.96
C LEU A 120 -3.14 16.03 24.78
N ARG A 121 -2.57 15.73 23.61
CA ARG A 121 -1.13 15.85 23.37
C ARG A 121 -0.88 16.64 22.10
N ARG A 122 0.34 17.18 21.99
CA ARG A 122 0.80 17.79 20.74
C ARG A 122 0.88 16.72 19.65
N LEU A 123 0.54 17.12 18.42
CA LEU A 123 0.79 16.30 17.25
C LEU A 123 2.30 16.15 17.07
N ILE A 124 2.74 14.91 16.86
CA ILE A 124 4.10 14.56 16.45
C ILE A 124 3.91 13.75 15.19
N SER A 125 4.40 14.26 14.05
CA SER A 125 4.24 13.62 12.76
C SER A 125 5.35 12.61 12.46
N ALA A 126 5.09 11.72 11.50
CA ALA A 126 6.05 10.76 10.98
C ALA A 126 6.54 11.15 9.57
N ALA A 127 6.61 12.46 9.28
CA ALA A 127 7.04 12.96 7.97
C ALA A 127 8.44 12.44 7.55
N TYR A 128 9.31 12.12 8.51
CA TYR A 128 10.61 11.49 8.23
C TYR A 128 10.49 10.10 7.56
N ALA A 129 9.39 9.38 7.80
CA ALA A 129 9.13 8.06 7.23
C ALA A 129 8.25 8.12 5.97
N HIS A 130 7.27 9.04 5.94
CA HIS A 130 6.30 9.15 4.84
C HIS A 130 6.58 10.31 3.89
N GLY A 131 7.69 11.03 4.05
CA GLY A 131 8.04 12.22 3.28
C GLY A 131 7.24 13.46 3.69
N GLU A 132 7.73 14.63 3.29
CA GLU A 132 7.12 15.94 3.61
C GLU A 132 5.68 16.08 3.12
N ASN A 133 5.30 15.36 2.07
CA ASN A 133 3.94 15.34 1.53
C ASN A 133 3.09 14.16 2.03
N GLY A 134 3.63 13.28 2.88
CA GLY A 134 2.97 12.07 3.37
C GLY A 134 2.94 10.89 2.38
N LEU A 135 3.39 11.06 1.13
CA LEU A 135 3.36 10.02 0.09
C LEU A 135 4.74 9.70 -0.49
N GLY A 136 5.78 9.78 0.33
CA GLY A 136 7.15 9.42 -0.03
C GLY A 136 7.76 10.33 -1.09
N GLY A 137 7.28 11.56 -1.23
CA GLY A 137 7.69 12.49 -2.29
C GLY A 137 7.04 12.23 -3.65
N ALA A 138 6.10 11.29 -3.76
CA ALA A 138 5.35 11.07 -4.99
C ALA A 138 4.51 12.31 -5.33
N VAL A 139 4.61 12.76 -6.58
CA VAL A 139 3.86 13.91 -7.09
C VAL A 139 2.73 13.41 -7.97
N PHE A 140 1.54 13.92 -7.70
CA PHE A 140 0.31 13.58 -8.40
C PHE A 140 -0.42 14.86 -8.82
N PRO A 141 -1.37 14.77 -9.76
CA PRO A 141 -2.26 15.89 -10.05
C PRO A 141 -2.99 16.41 -8.80
N GLU A 142 -3.40 17.68 -8.86
CA GLU A 142 -4.28 18.26 -7.85
C GLU A 142 -5.63 17.54 -7.85
N HIS A 143 -6.15 17.28 -6.65
CA HIS A 143 -7.47 16.69 -6.50
C HIS A 143 -8.54 17.74 -6.84
N ARG A 144 -9.64 17.30 -7.46
CA ARG A 144 -10.80 18.13 -7.80
C ARG A 144 -11.96 17.93 -6.83
N LEU A 145 -12.04 16.75 -6.22
CA LEU A 145 -13.03 16.42 -5.21
C LEU A 145 -12.89 17.33 -3.99
N LYS A 146 -14.03 17.61 -3.38
CA LYS A 146 -14.15 18.27 -2.08
C LYS A 146 -14.53 17.24 -1.02
N PRO A 147 -14.05 17.40 0.21
CA PRO A 147 -14.58 16.61 1.31
C PRO A 147 -16.06 16.95 1.51
N VAL A 148 -16.79 16.03 2.15
CA VAL A 148 -18.13 16.33 2.64
C VAL A 148 -18.06 17.36 3.77
N ASP A 149 -19.10 18.17 3.93
CA ASP A 149 -19.14 19.25 4.93
C ASP A 149 -19.19 18.71 6.36
N GLN A 150 -19.70 17.49 6.56
CA GLN A 150 -19.82 16.89 7.88
C GLN A 150 -18.46 16.43 8.44
N PRO A 151 -18.12 16.75 9.70
CA PRO A 151 -16.90 16.24 10.35
C PRO A 151 -16.91 14.72 10.45
N ALA A 152 -15.73 14.08 10.44
CA ALA A 152 -15.59 12.63 10.50
C ALA A 152 -16.37 11.96 11.65
N ALA A 153 -16.38 12.57 12.84
CA ALA A 153 -17.10 12.02 13.99
C ALA A 153 -18.63 11.98 13.77
N GLU A 154 -19.18 12.98 13.08
CA GLU A 154 -20.59 13.00 12.70
C GLU A 154 -20.85 12.07 11.51
N PHE A 155 -19.91 12.01 10.56
CA PHE A 155 -19.94 11.08 9.44
C PHE A 155 -20.10 9.63 9.92
N ILE A 156 -19.27 9.20 10.87
CA ILE A 156 -19.27 7.84 11.41
C ILE A 156 -20.57 7.48 12.15
N ARG A 157 -21.26 8.47 12.72
CA ARG A 157 -22.48 8.25 13.51
C ARG A 157 -23.71 7.91 12.63
N THR A 158 -23.66 8.24 11.34
CA THR A 158 -24.82 8.25 10.43
C THR A 158 -25.03 6.89 9.78
#